data_AF-A0A2T2XEQ3-F1
#
_entry.id   AF-A0A2T2XEQ3-F1
#
_cell.length_a   1.000
_cell.length_b   1.000
_cell.length_c   1.000
_cell.angle_alpha   90.00
_cell.angle_beta   90.00
_cell.angle_gamma   90.00
#
_symmetry.space_group_name_H-M   'P 1'
#
loop_
_entity.id
_entity.type
_entity.pdbx_description
1 polymer ?
#
loop_
_entity_poly.entity_id
_entity_poly.type
_entity_poly.pdbx_seq_one_letter_code
_entity_poly.pdbx_strand_id
1 'polypeptide(L)'
;MTVTVMPPGTYQEIQGNTIRDSHWVLPLVIRSGHVNGIVPYSGVVPVRENSQVLGQWSLELDRFLSACMDIGYQLNARMILRIDARADRLGQFRIVDVNFKPNLTGPGRPDRERHTSLVAMAAQGLGWSYSQLVANLARLDWRRSR
;
A
#
# COMPACT_ATOMS: atom_id res chain seq x y z
N MET A 1 -4.23 6.68 7.56
CA MET A 1 -3.20 6.55 6.51
C MET A 1 -2.91 5.09 6.32
N THR A 2 -2.58 4.69 5.10
CA THR A 2 -2.24 3.33 4.74
C THR A 2 -0.93 3.36 3.96
N VAL A 3 0.02 2.52 4.37
CA VAL A 3 1.32 2.31 3.71
C VAL A 3 1.31 0.90 3.13
N THR A 4 1.64 0.77 1.85
CA THR A 4 1.91 -0.55 1.26
C THR A 4 3.41 -0.73 1.20
N VAL A 5 3.93 -1.67 1.98
CA VAL A 5 5.34 -2.08 1.94
C VAL A 5 5.47 -3.19 0.91
N MET A 6 6.32 -2.96 -0.08
CA MET A 6 6.70 -3.89 -1.12
C MET A 6 7.97 -4.64 -0.70
N PRO A 7 8.10 -5.94 -1.01
CA PRO A 7 9.33 -6.68 -0.76
C PRO A 7 10.47 -6.24 -1.69
N PRO A 8 11.70 -6.71 -1.47
CA PRO A 8 12.75 -6.67 -2.48
C PRO A 8 12.35 -7.52 -3.70
N GLY A 9 12.80 -7.15 -4.89
CA GLY A 9 12.49 -7.88 -6.11
C GLY A 9 12.74 -7.11 -7.40
N THR A 10 12.45 -7.76 -8.52
CA THR A 10 12.47 -7.15 -9.85
C THR A 10 11.05 -6.75 -10.24
N TYR A 11 10.86 -5.47 -10.53
CA TYR A 11 9.57 -4.87 -10.85
C TYR A 11 9.56 -4.35 -12.27
N GLN A 12 8.48 -4.63 -13.00
CA GLN A 12 8.23 -4.01 -14.30
C GLN A 12 7.59 -2.64 -14.07
N GLU A 13 8.34 -1.58 -14.36
CA GLU A 13 7.91 -0.18 -14.27
C GLU A 13 7.80 0.41 -15.69
N ILE A 14 7.30 1.66 -15.80
CA ILE A 14 7.07 2.33 -17.09
C ILE A 14 8.38 2.47 -17.89
N GLN A 15 9.50 2.71 -17.20
CA GLN A 15 10.81 2.92 -17.82
C GLN A 15 11.60 1.62 -18.04
N GLY A 16 11.04 0.46 -17.71
CA GLY A 16 11.70 -0.84 -17.79
C GLY A 16 11.70 -1.60 -16.48
N ASN A 17 12.58 -2.59 -16.36
CA ASN A 17 12.70 -3.38 -15.14
C ASN A 17 13.58 -2.66 -14.13
N THR A 18 13.07 -2.50 -12.90
CA THR A 18 13.79 -1.92 -11.76
C THR A 18 14.07 -3.02 -10.74
N ILE A 19 15.32 -3.12 -10.26
CA ILE A 19 15.69 -3.99 -9.16
C ILE A 19 15.62 -3.19 -7.86
N ARG A 20 14.94 -3.75 -6.86
CA ARG A 20 14.87 -3.20 -5.50
C ARG A 20 15.51 -4.19 -4.55
N ASP A 21 16.63 -3.80 -3.94
CA ASP A 21 17.41 -4.67 -3.06
C ASP A 21 16.90 -4.67 -1.60
N SER A 22 16.01 -3.74 -1.26
CA SER A 22 15.39 -3.60 0.05
C SER A 22 13.87 -3.45 -0.06
N HIS A 23 13.17 -3.62 1.06
CA HIS A 23 11.77 -3.22 1.17
C HIS A 23 11.62 -1.74 0.81
N TRP A 24 10.51 -1.42 0.16
CA TRP A 24 10.19 -0.07 -0.32
C TRP A 24 8.68 0.17 -0.18
N VAL A 25 8.21 1.39 -0.39
CA VAL A 25 6.78 1.72 -0.23
C VAL A 25 6.15 2.21 -1.53
N LEU A 26 4.91 1.82 -1.77
CA LEU A 26 4.06 2.49 -2.76
C LEU A 26 3.60 3.86 -2.24
N PRO A 27 3.12 4.76 -3.11
CA PRO A 27 2.49 6.01 -2.71
C PRO A 27 1.45 5.83 -1.60
N LEU A 28 1.43 6.76 -0.66
CA LEU A 28 0.60 6.65 0.52
C LEU A 28 -0.87 6.89 0.18
N VAL A 29 -1.76 6.18 0.86
CA VAL A 29 -3.20 6.39 0.72
C VAL A 29 -3.77 6.93 2.03
N ILE A 30 -4.43 8.08 1.95
CA ILE A 30 -5.15 8.68 3.07
C ILE A 30 -6.62 8.35 2.91
N ARG A 31 -7.23 7.88 4.00
CA ARG A 31 -8.68 7.69 4.11
C ARG A 31 -9.28 8.88 4.81
N SER A 32 -10.40 9.38 4.29
CA SER A 32 -11.16 10.52 4.82
C SER A 32 -12.61 10.08 5.11
N GLY A 33 -13.46 11.01 5.58
CA GLY A 33 -14.89 10.72 5.81
C GLY A 33 -15.17 9.81 7.01
N HIS A 34 -14.38 9.95 8.09
CA HIS A 34 -14.63 9.20 9.33
C HIS A 34 -15.90 9.69 10.02
N VAL A 35 -16.73 8.77 10.52
CA VAL A 35 -17.90 9.06 11.36
C VAL A 35 -17.54 8.65 12.80
N ASN A 36 -17.58 9.60 13.73
CA ASN A 36 -17.15 9.40 15.13
C ASN A 36 -15.72 8.81 15.26
N GLY A 37 -14.82 9.22 14.36
CA GLY A 37 -13.44 8.72 14.33
C GLY A 37 -13.26 7.32 13.73
N ILE A 38 -14.35 6.67 13.30
CA ILE A 38 -14.34 5.34 12.68
C ILE A 38 -14.48 5.50 11.18
N VAL A 39 -13.67 4.76 10.41
CA VAL A 39 -13.80 4.78 8.95
C VAL A 39 -15.01 3.93 8.56
N PRO A 40 -15.92 4.41 7.70
CA PRO A 40 -17.09 3.64 7.29
C PRO A 40 -16.72 2.26 6.74
N TYR A 41 -17.57 1.27 7.02
CA TYR A 41 -17.40 -0.09 6.53
C TYR A 41 -17.39 -0.11 5.00
N SER A 42 -16.42 -0.81 4.43
CA SER A 42 -16.19 -0.86 2.98
C SER A 42 -17.31 -1.53 2.16
N GLY A 43 -18.24 -2.22 2.83
CA GLY A 43 -19.45 -2.75 2.19
C GLY A 43 -20.60 -1.74 2.06
N VAL A 44 -20.48 -0.55 2.67
CA VAL A 44 -21.47 0.54 2.59
C VAL A 44 -20.92 1.70 1.75
N VAL A 45 -19.63 2.05 1.95
CA VAL A 45 -18.96 3.11 1.18
C VAL A 45 -17.79 2.50 0.41
N PRO A 46 -17.77 2.58 -0.94
CA PRO A 46 -16.63 2.13 -1.73
C PRO A 46 -15.33 2.77 -1.26
N VAL A 47 -14.29 1.95 -1.09
CA VAL A 47 -12.96 2.40 -0.61
C VAL A 47 -12.40 3.54 -1.46
N ARG A 48 -12.66 3.52 -2.76
CA ARG A 48 -12.22 4.57 -3.68
C ARG A 48 -12.84 5.94 -3.39
N GLU A 49 -14.06 5.99 -2.86
CA GLU A 49 -14.79 7.25 -2.65
C GLU A 49 -14.36 7.97 -1.38
N ASN A 50 -13.75 7.26 -0.43
CA ASN A 50 -13.26 7.83 0.83
C ASN A 50 -11.74 7.75 0.98
N SER A 51 -11.01 7.64 -0.13
CA SER A 51 -9.55 7.51 -0.12
C SER A 51 -8.89 8.32 -1.23
N GLN A 52 -7.69 8.82 -0.98
CA GLN A 52 -6.89 9.56 -1.95
C GLN A 52 -5.40 9.23 -1.81
N VAL A 53 -4.67 9.25 -2.93
CA VAL A 53 -3.21 9.15 -2.92
C VAL A 53 -2.63 10.47 -2.44
N LEU A 54 -1.65 10.40 -1.54
CA LEU A 54 -0.92 11.57 -1.05
C LEU A 54 0.22 11.91 -2.02
N GLY A 55 0.22 13.13 -2.57
CA GLY A 55 1.21 13.56 -3.56
C GLY A 55 2.53 14.08 -2.98
N GLN A 56 2.55 14.56 -1.74
CA GLN A 56 3.74 15.08 -1.05
C GLN A 56 3.64 14.82 0.45
N TRP A 57 4.77 14.68 1.15
CA TRP A 57 4.79 14.53 2.60
C TRP A 57 6.04 15.09 3.29
N SER A 58 5.95 15.28 4.61
CA SER A 58 6.99 15.88 5.45
C SER A 58 8.13 14.92 5.80
N LEU A 59 9.26 15.47 6.27
CA LEU A 59 10.39 14.71 6.78
C LEU A 59 10.03 13.79 7.96
N GLU A 60 9.07 14.17 8.81
CA GLU A 60 8.61 13.26 9.88
C GLU A 60 7.94 12.02 9.31
N LEU A 61 7.24 12.16 8.18
CA LEU A 61 6.64 11.02 7.50
C LEU A 61 7.73 10.11 6.93
N ASP A 62 8.85 10.63 6.42
CA ASP A 62 9.97 9.79 5.95
C ASP A 62 10.53 8.88 7.05
N ARG A 63 10.65 9.38 8.29
CA ARG A 63 11.07 8.55 9.43
C ARG A 63 10.06 7.45 9.73
N PHE A 64 8.77 7.76 9.69
CA PHE A 64 7.72 6.78 9.87
C PHE A 64 7.71 5.72 8.75
N LEU A 65 7.92 6.13 7.49
CA LEU A 65 8.02 5.21 6.36
C LEU A 65 9.25 4.32 6.45
N SER A 66 10.38 4.86 6.93
CA SER A 66 11.58 4.07 7.21
C SER A 66 11.28 2.94 8.21
N ALA A 67 10.59 3.26 9.32
CA ALA A 67 10.16 2.24 10.28
C ALA A 67 9.19 1.20 9.66
N CYS A 68 8.33 1.61 8.72
CA CYS A 68 7.46 0.68 7.99
C CYS A 68 8.26 -0.28 7.09
N MET A 69 9.29 0.20 6.40
CA MET A 69 10.19 -0.63 5.59
C MET A 69 11.00 -1.58 6.49
N ASP A 70 11.48 -1.09 7.63
CA ASP A 70 12.18 -1.92 8.63
C ASP A 70 11.30 -3.06 9.14
N ILE A 71 10.00 -2.82 9.37
CA ILE A 71 9.07 -3.90 9.72
C ILE A 71 9.02 -4.97 8.63
N GLY A 72 8.96 -4.58 7.35
CA GLY A 72 9.03 -5.53 6.23
C GLY A 72 10.32 -6.36 6.25
N TYR A 73 11.44 -5.70 6.51
CA TYR A 73 12.75 -6.34 6.62
C TYR A 73 12.83 -7.33 7.79
N GLN A 74 12.46 -6.90 9.00
CA GLN A 74 12.51 -7.72 10.22
C GLN A 74 11.59 -8.93 10.13
N LEU A 75 10.44 -8.80 9.46
CA LEU A 75 9.50 -9.90 9.21
C LEU A 75 9.92 -10.81 8.06
N ASN A 76 11.01 -10.49 7.36
CA ASN A 76 11.41 -11.13 6.10
C ASN A 76 10.23 -11.25 5.13
N ALA A 77 9.43 -10.18 5.03
CA ALA A 77 8.20 -10.19 4.25
C ALA A 77 8.55 -10.39 2.77
N ARG A 78 8.10 -11.53 2.20
CA ARG A 78 8.28 -11.87 0.77
C ARG A 78 7.10 -11.46 -0.11
N MET A 79 6.04 -10.97 0.53
CA MET A 79 4.85 -10.43 -0.09
C MET A 79 4.57 -9.05 0.51
N ILE A 80 3.63 -8.32 -0.10
CA ILE A 80 3.24 -7.01 0.37
C ILE A 80 2.68 -7.03 1.79
N LEU A 81 3.00 -5.99 2.56
CA LEU A 81 2.32 -5.67 3.82
C LEU A 81 1.48 -4.41 3.62
N ARG A 82 0.28 -4.39 4.19
CA ARG A 82 -0.47 -3.13 4.36
C ARG A 82 -0.41 -2.73 5.83
N ILE A 83 0.25 -1.61 6.09
CA ILE A 83 0.35 -1.02 7.42
C ILE A 83 -0.65 0.12 7.50
N ASP A 84 -1.59 0.01 8.43
CA ASP A 84 -2.56 1.07 8.70
C ASP A 84 -2.10 1.88 9.91
N ALA A 85 -2.11 3.20 9.74
CA ALA A 85 -1.57 4.16 10.69
C ALA A 85 -2.51 5.34 10.91
N ARG A 86 -2.42 5.92 12.11
CA ARG A 86 -3.18 7.11 12.51
C ARG A 86 -2.25 8.10 13.19
N ALA A 87 -2.46 9.39 12.92
CA ALA A 87 -1.82 10.44 13.68
C ALA A 87 -2.41 10.48 15.10
N ASP A 88 -1.55 10.61 16.10
CA ASP A 88 -1.95 10.92 17.47
C ASP A 88 -2.30 12.42 17.61
N ARG A 89 -2.59 12.86 18.84
CA ARG A 89 -2.98 14.25 19.12
C ARG A 89 -1.90 15.28 18.79
N LEU A 90 -0.65 14.84 18.67
CA LEU A 90 0.50 15.68 18.30
C LEU A 90 0.80 15.62 16.80
N GLY A 91 -0.04 14.94 16.01
CA GLY A 91 0.18 14.74 14.58
C GLY A 91 1.18 13.61 14.25
N GLN A 92 1.70 12.89 15.25
CA GLN A 92 2.69 11.83 15.02
C GLN A 92 1.99 10.53 14.60
N PHE A 93 2.42 9.93 13.49
CA PHE A 93 1.83 8.68 13.03
C PHE A 93 2.23 7.48 13.89
N ARG A 94 1.23 6.70 14.29
CA ARG A 94 1.35 5.43 15.02
C ARG A 94 0.75 4.31 14.20
N ILE A 95 1.40 3.15 14.22
CA ILE A 95 0.88 1.93 13.60
C ILE A 95 -0.30 1.43 14.43
N VAL A 96 -1.39 1.10 13.74
CA VAL A 96 -2.61 0.53 14.33
C VAL A 96 -2.76 -0.93 13.94
N ASP A 97 -2.39 -1.29 12.71
CA ASP A 97 -2.53 -2.66 12.20
C ASP A 97 -1.49 -2.97 11.11
N VAL A 98 -1.07 -4.24 11.03
CA VAL A 98 -0.16 -4.77 10.01
C VAL A 98 -0.83 -5.98 9.35
N ASN A 99 -1.28 -5.78 8.11
CA ASN A 99 -1.98 -6.81 7.36
C ASN A 99 -0.99 -7.56 6.46
N PHE A 100 -0.74 -8.82 6.79
CA PHE A 100 0.08 -9.76 6.00
C PHE A 100 -0.63 -10.27 4.75
N LYS A 101 -1.97 -10.23 4.75
CA LYS A 101 -2.82 -10.61 3.61
C LYS A 101 -3.79 -9.47 3.29
N PRO A 102 -3.30 -8.33 2.79
CA PRO A 102 -4.16 -7.19 2.51
C PRO A 102 -5.19 -7.52 1.43
N ASN A 103 -6.31 -6.80 1.46
CA ASN A 103 -7.26 -6.84 0.36
C ASN A 103 -6.59 -6.34 -0.93
N LEU A 104 -6.68 -7.11 -2.00
CA LEU A 104 -6.16 -6.80 -3.34
C LEU A 104 -7.28 -6.66 -4.38
N THR A 105 -8.53 -6.45 -3.96
CA THR A 105 -9.64 -6.21 -4.90
C THR A 105 -9.30 -5.09 -5.89
N GLY A 106 -9.62 -5.30 -7.17
CA GLY A 106 -9.41 -4.34 -8.23
C GLY A 106 -10.36 -4.55 -9.41
N PRO A 107 -10.34 -3.64 -10.40
CA PRO A 107 -11.19 -3.71 -11.59
C PRO A 107 -10.83 -4.91 -12.47
N GLY A 108 -11.77 -5.34 -13.33
CA GLY A 108 -11.53 -6.42 -14.31
C GLY A 108 -12.59 -7.52 -14.35
N ARG A 109 -13.58 -7.47 -13.46
CA ARG A 109 -14.84 -8.22 -13.60
C ARG A 109 -15.96 -7.25 -13.99
N PRO A 110 -16.94 -7.67 -14.81
CA PRO A 110 -18.13 -6.87 -15.10
C PRO A 110 -18.75 -6.34 -13.79
N ASP A 111 -19.16 -5.07 -13.81
CA ASP A 111 -19.82 -4.34 -12.72
C ASP A 111 -18.94 -4.06 -11.49
N ARG A 112 -17.61 -4.18 -11.61
CA ARG A 112 -16.63 -3.94 -10.53
C ARG A 112 -15.56 -2.90 -10.86
N GLU A 113 -15.82 -2.05 -11.83
CA GLU A 113 -14.89 -1.05 -12.35
C GLU A 113 -14.51 -0.01 -11.27
N ARG A 114 -15.39 0.18 -10.27
CA ARG A 114 -15.18 1.11 -9.15
C ARG A 114 -14.60 0.45 -7.90
N HIS A 115 -14.47 -0.88 -7.89
CA HIS A 115 -14.00 -1.62 -6.72
C HIS A 115 -12.48 -1.68 -6.73
N THR A 116 -11.85 -0.77 -5.99
CA THR A 116 -10.39 -0.67 -5.91
C THR A 116 -9.94 -0.73 -4.45
N SER A 117 -9.03 -1.64 -4.14
CA SER A 117 -8.38 -1.74 -2.83
C SER A 117 -7.39 -0.59 -2.61
N LEU A 118 -7.06 -0.31 -1.34
CA LEU A 118 -6.07 0.71 -0.98
C LEU A 118 -4.70 0.43 -1.61
N VAL A 119 -4.31 -0.85 -1.72
CA VAL A 119 -3.07 -1.24 -2.39
C VAL A 119 -3.12 -0.92 -3.89
N ALA A 120 -4.23 -1.23 -4.54
CA ALA A 120 -4.41 -0.89 -5.96
C ALA A 120 -4.45 0.63 -6.20
N MET A 121 -5.03 1.41 -5.28
CA MET A 121 -4.98 2.88 -5.35
C MET A 121 -3.55 3.41 -5.17
N ALA A 122 -2.77 2.84 -4.24
CA ALA A 122 -1.37 3.18 -4.05
C ALA A 122 -0.56 2.93 -5.32
N ALA A 123 -0.74 1.76 -5.95
CA ALA A 123 -0.09 1.41 -7.21
C ALA A 123 -0.49 2.34 -8.37
N GLN A 124 -1.76 2.75 -8.45
CA GLN A 124 -2.22 3.74 -9.43
C GLN A 124 -1.52 5.09 -9.24
N GLY A 125 -1.24 5.49 -8.00
CA GLY A 125 -0.44 6.68 -7.68
C GLY A 125 0.98 6.61 -8.23
N LEU A 126 1.52 5.40 -8.44
CA LEU A 126 2.82 5.15 -9.07
C LEU A 126 2.72 5.03 -10.60
N GLY A 127 1.52 5.14 -11.16
CA GLY A 127 1.24 4.95 -12.59
C GLY A 127 1.03 3.49 -13.01
N TRP A 128 0.93 2.55 -12.07
CA TRP A 128 0.66 1.15 -12.40
C TRP A 128 -0.83 0.90 -12.61
N SER A 129 -1.16 0.18 -13.67
CA SER A 129 -2.47 -0.44 -13.83
C SER A 129 -2.66 -1.56 -12.80
N TYR A 130 -3.91 -1.96 -12.55
CA TYR A 130 -4.19 -3.08 -11.66
C TYR A 130 -3.58 -4.40 -12.17
N SER A 131 -3.57 -4.64 -13.49
CA SER A 131 -2.94 -5.81 -14.07
C SER A 131 -1.41 -5.79 -13.92
N GLN A 132 -0.78 -4.62 -14.03
CA GLN A 132 0.66 -4.46 -13.76
C GLN A 132 0.99 -4.75 -12.30
N LEU A 133 0.18 -4.24 -11.35
CA LEU A 133 0.33 -4.59 -9.93
C LEU A 133 0.28 -6.10 -9.72
N VAL A 134 -0.76 -6.77 -10.23
CA VAL A 134 -0.91 -8.23 -10.08
C VAL A 134 0.26 -8.99 -10.72
N ALA A 135 0.70 -8.58 -11.92
CA ALA A 135 1.82 -9.22 -12.60
C ALA A 135 3.14 -9.05 -11.83
N ASN A 136 3.40 -7.87 -11.28
CA ASN A 136 4.58 -7.62 -10.44
C ASN A 136 4.54 -8.44 -9.14
N LEU A 137 3.37 -8.56 -8.50
CA LEU A 137 3.22 -9.41 -7.31
C LEU A 137 3.39 -10.90 -7.65
N ALA A 138 2.89 -11.36 -8.79
CA ALA A 138 3.02 -12.76 -9.23
C ALA A 138 4.47 -13.15 -9.58
N ARG A 139 5.33 -12.18 -9.92
CA ARG A 139 6.76 -12.38 -10.20
C ARG A 139 7.63 -12.45 -8.95
N LEU A 140 7.09 -12.15 -7.77
CA LEU A 140 7.83 -12.25 -6.53
C LEU A 140 8.18 -13.72 -6.27
N ASP A 141 9.45 -14.04 -6.47
CA ASP A 141 9.96 -15.40 -6.31
C ASP A 141 10.20 -15.70 -4.83
N TRP A 142 9.52 -16.72 -4.33
CA TRP A 142 9.68 -17.20 -2.95
C TRP A 142 10.99 -17.97 -2.77
N ARG A 143 11.73 -18.29 -3.84
CA ARG A 143 12.96 -19.10 -3.80
C ARG A 143 14.21 -18.30 -3.42
N ARG A 144 14.14 -16.96 -3.37
CA ARG A 144 15.25 -16.15 -2.87
C ARG A 144 15.16 -15.99 -1.35
N SER A 145 15.64 -17.00 -0.63
CA SER A 145 16.32 -16.78 0.64
C SER A 145 17.78 -17.15 0.44
N ARG A 146 18.68 -16.24 0.85
CA ARG A 146 20.01 -16.67 1.27
C ARG A 146 19.89 -17.62 2.45
#